data_AF-A0A7S2QAM8-F1
#
_entry.id   AF-A0A7S2QAM8-F1
#
_cell.length_a   1.000
_cell.length_b   1.000
_cell.length_c   1.000
_cell.angle_alpha   90.00
_cell.angle_beta   90.00
_cell.angle_gamma   90.00
#
_symmetry.space_group_name_H-M   'P 1'
#
loop_
_entity.id
_entity.type
_entity.pdbx_description
1 polymer ?
#
loop_
_entity_poly.entity_id
_entity_poly.type
_entity_poly.pdbx_seq_one_letter_code
_entity_poly.pdbx_strand_id
1 'polypeptide(L)'
;PAGSNNSLEAWELALEAWADLRVQGYSMEERRFRNFLPEVEARLPDADGGPSGGGGREVAELFAPVPGGGDPVFMSLMRPHRGMVYWLYFWKAFGEALHLAGTGFAEGLTSEMEVLRDRVMRRIDEDAVSAHGG
;
A
#
# COMPACT_ATOMS: atom_id res chain seq x y z
N PRO A 1 3.69 -26.93 -10.85
CA PRO A 1 2.99 -26.55 -9.61
C PRO A 1 3.94 -25.79 -8.66
N ALA A 2 3.91 -24.45 -8.71
CA ALA A 2 4.72 -23.56 -7.88
C ALA A 2 4.02 -22.19 -7.70
N GLY A 3 2.68 -22.18 -7.62
CA GLY A 3 1.89 -20.94 -7.61
C GLY A 3 1.39 -20.47 -6.24
N SER A 4 1.52 -21.30 -5.19
CA SER A 4 0.85 -21.03 -3.90
C SER A 4 1.73 -20.41 -2.82
N ASN A 5 3.06 -20.44 -2.95
CA ASN A 5 3.97 -19.86 -1.94
C ASN A 5 4.20 -18.35 -2.14
N ASN A 6 4.19 -17.88 -3.39
CA ASN A 6 4.54 -16.50 -3.72
C ASN A 6 3.53 -15.47 -3.15
N SER A 7 2.25 -15.84 -3.08
CA SER A 7 1.21 -14.98 -2.49
C SER A 7 1.25 -14.95 -0.97
N LEU A 8 1.82 -15.99 -0.32
CA LEU A 8 2.01 -16.00 1.13
C LEU A 8 3.15 -15.03 1.52
N GLU A 9 4.25 -15.11 0.78
CA GLU A 9 5.43 -14.26 0.95
C GLU A 9 5.10 -12.77 0.68
N ALA A 10 4.20 -12.50 -0.28
CA ALA A 10 3.72 -11.15 -0.58
C ALA A 10 3.03 -10.46 0.61
N TRP A 11 2.18 -11.17 1.37
CA TRP A 11 1.45 -10.56 2.51
C TRP A 11 2.35 -10.37 3.73
N GLU A 12 3.29 -11.29 3.95
CA GLU A 12 4.31 -11.14 4.99
C GLU A 12 5.14 -9.89 4.72
N LEU A 13 5.55 -9.69 3.46
CA LEU A 13 6.31 -8.50 3.05
C LEU A 13 5.55 -7.19 3.30
N ALA A 14 4.24 -7.15 3.06
CA ALA A 14 3.42 -5.97 3.31
C ALA A 14 3.24 -5.69 4.81
N LEU A 15 3.13 -6.73 5.65
CA LEU A 15 3.10 -6.58 7.12
C LEU A 15 4.44 -6.09 7.66
N GLU A 16 5.55 -6.69 7.22
CA GLU A 16 6.89 -6.31 7.60
C GLU A 16 7.19 -4.86 7.18
N ALA A 17 6.84 -4.50 5.94
CA ALA A 17 6.99 -3.15 5.43
C ALA A 17 6.34 -2.11 6.31
N TRP A 18 5.14 -2.38 6.83
CA TRP A 18 4.43 -1.46 7.72
C TRP A 18 4.91 -1.52 9.17
N ALA A 19 5.25 -2.69 9.68
CA ALA A 19 5.82 -2.85 11.01
C ALA A 19 7.11 -2.04 11.16
N ASP A 20 7.94 -2.03 10.11
CA ASP A 20 9.20 -1.30 10.07
C ASP A 20 9.03 0.21 10.06
N LEU A 21 7.86 0.72 9.64
CA LEU A 21 7.52 2.15 9.77
C LEU A 21 7.33 2.59 11.24
N ARG A 22 7.30 1.62 12.17
CA ARG A 22 7.09 1.81 13.61
C ARG A 22 5.83 2.64 13.88
N VAL A 23 4.77 2.32 13.15
CA VAL A 23 3.46 2.96 13.30
C VAL A 23 2.87 2.55 14.64
N GLN A 24 2.34 3.50 15.40
CA GLN A 24 1.52 3.18 16.58
C GLN A 24 0.07 3.03 16.15
N GLY A 25 -0.46 1.81 16.21
CA GLY A 25 -1.83 1.52 15.80
C GLY A 25 -1.97 1.29 14.29
N TYR A 26 -3.07 1.78 13.71
CA TYR A 26 -3.48 1.47 12.33
C TYR A 26 -3.38 2.67 11.36
N SER A 27 -2.80 3.79 11.81
CA SER A 27 -2.64 4.99 10.98
C SER A 27 -1.36 5.75 11.31
N MET A 28 -0.87 6.53 10.34
CA MET A 28 0.34 7.35 10.42
C MET A 28 0.10 8.69 9.74
N GLU A 29 0.74 9.76 10.22
CA GLU A 29 0.72 11.05 9.52
C GLU A 29 1.29 10.95 8.11
N GLU A 30 0.58 11.52 7.14
CA GLU A 30 0.94 11.50 5.72
C GLU A 30 2.32 12.09 5.46
N ARG A 31 2.64 13.22 6.11
CA ARG A 31 3.96 13.87 5.97
C ARG A 31 5.09 12.96 6.46
N ARG A 32 4.85 12.20 7.53
CA ARG A 32 5.79 11.23 8.06
C ARG A 32 5.92 10.03 7.11
N PHE A 33 4.79 9.53 6.60
CA PHE A 33 4.79 8.42 5.63
C PHE A 33 5.59 8.75 4.37
N ARG A 34 5.47 9.98 3.84
CA ARG A 34 6.23 10.42 2.66
C ARG A 34 7.75 10.26 2.81
N ASN A 35 8.28 10.41 4.03
CA ASN A 35 9.70 10.21 4.30
C ASN A 35 10.13 8.73 4.23
N PHE A 36 9.18 7.80 4.33
CA PHE A 36 9.41 6.36 4.25
C PHE A 36 9.17 5.77 2.87
N LEU A 37 8.72 6.57 1.88
CA LEU A 37 8.49 6.07 0.51
C LEU A 37 9.70 5.30 -0.06
N PRO A 38 10.95 5.77 0.08
CA PRO A 38 12.10 5.01 -0.41
C PRO A 38 12.30 3.66 0.29
N GLU A 39 11.97 3.57 1.58
CA GLU A 39 12.06 2.31 2.34
C GLU A 39 10.95 1.33 1.96
N VAL A 40 9.78 1.83 1.57
CA VAL A 40 8.67 1.02 1.06
C VAL A 40 9.01 0.49 -0.34
N GLU A 41 9.54 1.34 -1.22
CA GLU A 41 10.01 0.97 -2.56
C GLU A 41 11.07 -0.13 -2.49
N ALA A 42 12.07 0.02 -1.62
CA ALA A 42 13.17 -0.94 -1.46
C ALA A 42 12.73 -2.34 -0.96
N ARG A 43 11.51 -2.50 -0.45
CA ARG A 43 10.96 -3.81 -0.07
C ARG A 43 10.22 -4.52 -1.19
N LEU A 44 9.90 -3.83 -2.28
CA LEU A 44 9.27 -4.49 -3.41
C LEU A 44 10.31 -5.36 -4.11
N PRO A 45 9.95 -6.59 -4.50
CA PRO A 45 10.85 -7.43 -5.25
C PRO A 45 11.19 -6.76 -6.59
N ASP A 46 12.49 -6.64 -6.88
CA ASP A 46 12.95 -6.23 -8.21
C ASP A 46 12.39 -7.22 -9.23
N ALA A 47 11.61 -6.74 -10.19
CA ALA A 47 11.03 -7.59 -11.23
C ALA A 47 12.09 -8.10 -12.25
N ASP A 48 13.38 -7.97 -11.95
CA ASP A 48 14.54 -8.27 -12.81
C ASP A 48 14.88 -9.77 -12.94
N GLY A 49 13.97 -10.66 -12.53
CA GLY A 49 14.19 -12.10 -12.55
C GLY A 49 14.11 -12.80 -13.91
N GLY A 50 13.89 -12.11 -15.05
CA GLY A 50 13.75 -12.81 -16.33
C GLY A 50 13.86 -11.97 -17.61
N PRO A 51 14.27 -12.59 -18.74
CA PRO A 51 14.57 -11.94 -20.02
C PRO A 51 13.36 -11.33 -20.76
N SER A 52 12.22 -11.20 -20.08
CA SER A 52 11.01 -10.52 -20.57
C SER A 52 10.42 -9.54 -19.55
N GLY A 53 11.16 -9.22 -18.47
CA GLY A 53 10.70 -8.46 -17.31
C GLY A 53 10.58 -6.95 -17.56
N GLY A 54 9.36 -6.50 -17.85
CA GLY A 54 9.01 -5.07 -17.90
C GLY A 54 8.59 -4.47 -16.55
N GLY A 55 8.34 -5.29 -15.53
CA GLY A 55 7.68 -4.86 -14.28
C GLY A 55 8.50 -3.94 -13.38
N GLY A 56 9.83 -4.03 -13.39
CA GLY A 56 10.68 -3.27 -12.45
C GLY A 56 10.63 -1.76 -12.74
N ARG A 57 10.51 -1.41 -14.01
CA ARG A 57 10.33 -0.02 -14.45
C ARG A 57 8.94 0.51 -14.08
N GLU A 58 7.90 -0.30 -14.20
CA GLU A 58 6.53 0.09 -13.86
C GLU A 58 6.37 0.30 -12.34
N VAL A 59 7.05 -0.49 -11.52
CA VAL A 59 7.06 -0.31 -10.06
C VAL A 59 7.78 0.99 -9.67
N ALA A 60 8.97 1.26 -10.22
CA ALA A 60 9.71 2.49 -9.93
C ALA A 60 8.91 3.76 -10.31
N GLU A 61 8.13 3.70 -11.38
CA GLU A 61 7.25 4.79 -11.81
C GLU A 61 6.14 5.11 -10.78
N LEU A 62 5.77 4.17 -9.90
CA LEU A 62 4.81 4.44 -8.81
C LEU A 62 5.35 5.40 -7.75
N PHE A 63 6.66 5.32 -7.47
CA PHE A 63 7.33 6.08 -6.42
C PHE A 63 7.97 7.37 -6.96
N ALA A 64 8.16 7.46 -8.27
CA ALA A 64 8.75 8.63 -8.92
C ALA A 64 7.94 9.91 -8.66
N PRO A 65 8.63 11.07 -8.47
CA PRO A 65 7.98 12.37 -8.42
C PRO A 65 7.26 12.70 -9.73
N VAL A 66 6.05 13.25 -9.65
CA VAL A 66 5.30 13.64 -10.86
C VAL A 66 5.81 14.99 -11.39
N PRO A 67 6.14 15.10 -12.69
CA PRO A 67 6.50 16.37 -13.31
C PRO A 67 5.40 17.41 -13.10
N GLY A 68 5.75 18.56 -12.52
CA GLY A 68 4.78 19.60 -12.16
C GLY A 68 4.40 19.65 -10.67
N GLY A 69 5.08 18.87 -9.82
CA GLY A 69 4.93 18.95 -8.37
C GLY A 69 3.74 18.16 -7.81
N GLY A 70 3.28 17.15 -8.56
CA GLY A 70 2.25 16.23 -8.10
C GLY A 70 2.81 15.13 -7.19
N ASP A 71 1.89 14.49 -6.46
CA ASP A 71 2.21 13.36 -5.60
C ASP A 71 2.55 12.11 -6.42
N PRO A 72 3.51 11.28 -5.97
CA PRO A 72 3.75 9.97 -6.56
C PRO A 72 2.45 9.16 -6.70
N VAL A 73 2.35 8.32 -7.73
CA VAL A 73 1.15 7.49 -7.95
C VAL A 73 0.87 6.62 -6.72
N PHE A 74 1.90 6.12 -6.06
CA PHE A 74 1.79 5.36 -4.81
C PHE A 74 1.07 6.16 -3.70
N MET A 75 1.36 7.45 -3.56
CA MET A 75 0.66 8.34 -2.62
C MET A 75 -0.82 8.52 -2.97
N SER A 76 -1.13 8.57 -4.27
CA SER A 76 -2.51 8.65 -4.75
C SER A 76 -3.32 7.38 -4.45
N LEU A 77 -2.67 6.22 -4.49
CA LEU A 77 -3.29 4.92 -4.13
C LEU A 77 -3.61 4.81 -2.64
N MET A 78 -2.75 5.38 -1.79
CA MET A 78 -2.94 5.36 -0.33
C MET A 78 -4.07 6.26 0.17
N ARG A 79 -4.59 7.16 -0.68
CA ARG A 79 -5.73 8.05 -0.38
C ARG A 79 -5.68 8.64 1.04
N PRO A 80 -4.65 9.45 1.37
CA PRO A 80 -4.55 10.05 2.70
C PRO A 80 -5.85 10.75 3.08
N HIS A 81 -6.36 10.46 4.28
CA HIS A 81 -7.61 11.04 4.76
C HIS A 81 -7.32 11.88 6.01
N ARG A 82 -7.64 13.18 5.92
CA ARG A 82 -7.34 14.19 6.96
C ARG A 82 -5.85 14.21 7.37
N GLY A 83 -4.96 14.08 6.40
CA GLY A 83 -3.50 14.07 6.63
C GLY A 83 -2.98 12.78 7.27
N MET A 84 -3.78 11.71 7.29
CA MET A 84 -3.41 10.40 7.82
C MET A 84 -3.46 9.34 6.73
N VAL A 85 -2.43 8.49 6.69
CA VAL A 85 -2.39 7.24 5.93
C VAL A 85 -2.84 6.12 6.84
N TYR A 86 -3.80 5.32 6.39
CA TYR A 86 -4.31 4.18 7.13
C TYR A 86 -3.72 2.89 6.58
N TRP A 87 -3.44 1.96 7.48
CA TRP A 87 -2.90 0.64 7.19
C TRP A 87 -3.61 -0.06 6.02
N LEU A 88 -4.95 0.00 5.98
CA LEU A 88 -5.73 -0.68 4.96
C LEU A 88 -5.55 -0.08 3.56
N TYR A 89 -5.28 1.23 3.47
CA TYR A 89 -4.95 1.86 2.18
C TYR A 89 -3.49 1.63 1.79
N PHE A 90 -2.58 1.63 2.77
CA PHE A 90 -1.20 1.21 2.54
C PHE A 90 -1.16 -0.21 1.98
N TRP A 91 -1.85 -1.15 2.62
CA TRP A 91 -1.90 -2.55 2.19
C TRP A 91 -2.38 -2.68 0.75
N LYS A 92 -3.44 -1.96 0.40
CA LYS A 92 -3.94 -1.94 -0.98
C LYS A 92 -2.88 -1.39 -1.94
N ALA A 93 -2.33 -0.21 -1.66
CA ALA A 93 -1.33 0.41 -2.53
C ALA A 93 -0.10 -0.49 -2.71
N PHE A 94 0.35 -1.15 -1.64
CA PHE A 94 1.46 -2.09 -1.66
C PHE A 94 1.12 -3.35 -2.46
N GLY A 95 -0.10 -3.86 -2.35
CA GLY A 95 -0.59 -4.98 -3.14
C GLY A 95 -0.65 -4.72 -4.63
N GLU A 96 -1.07 -3.52 -5.03
CA GLU A 96 -1.03 -3.08 -6.43
C GLU A 96 0.43 -3.03 -6.93
N ALA A 97 1.34 -2.49 -6.12
CA ALA A 97 2.76 -2.44 -6.47
C ALA A 97 3.37 -3.86 -6.60
N LEU A 98 3.02 -4.78 -5.71
CA LEU A 98 3.40 -6.19 -5.80
C LEU A 98 2.79 -6.88 -7.02
N HIS A 99 1.56 -6.54 -7.40
CA HIS A 99 0.93 -7.08 -8.61
C HIS A 99 1.70 -6.63 -9.86
N LEU A 100 2.09 -5.35 -9.94
CA LEU A 100 2.94 -4.83 -11.02
C LEU A 100 4.34 -5.47 -11.01
N ALA A 101 4.87 -5.82 -9.84
CA ALA A 101 6.12 -6.57 -9.71
C ALA A 101 5.99 -8.06 -10.13
N GLY A 102 4.77 -8.54 -10.44
CA GLY A 102 4.51 -9.94 -10.79
C GLY A 102 4.38 -10.88 -9.56
N THR A 103 4.31 -10.32 -8.36
CA THR A 103 4.26 -11.04 -7.07
C THR A 103 3.01 -10.65 -6.25
N GLY A 104 1.87 -10.48 -6.93
CA GLY A 104 0.63 -9.98 -6.32
C GLY A 104 0.02 -10.90 -5.26
N PHE A 105 -0.87 -10.33 -4.45
CA PHE A 105 -1.67 -11.07 -3.48
C PHE A 105 -2.62 -12.08 -4.15
N ALA A 106 -3.01 -13.11 -3.40
CA ALA A 106 -4.11 -13.97 -3.79
C ALA A 106 -5.40 -13.15 -3.89
N GLU A 107 -6.04 -13.19 -5.07
CA GLU A 107 -7.19 -12.35 -5.45
C GLU A 107 -8.33 -12.35 -4.40
N GLY A 108 -8.60 -13.52 -3.80
CA GLY A 108 -9.63 -13.67 -2.76
C GLY A 108 -9.29 -12.98 -1.43
N LEU A 109 -8.02 -12.94 -1.02
CA LEU A 109 -7.62 -12.26 0.22
C LEU A 109 -7.69 -10.74 0.06
N THR A 110 -7.31 -10.24 -1.12
CA THR A 110 -7.47 -8.82 -1.46
C THR A 110 -8.93 -8.41 -1.34
N SER A 111 -9.87 -9.15 -1.94
CA SER A 111 -11.31 -8.83 -1.87
C SER A 111 -11.85 -8.79 -0.43
N GLU A 112 -11.50 -9.76 0.42
CA GLU A 112 -11.92 -9.77 1.83
C GLU A 112 -11.35 -8.57 2.60
N MET A 113 -10.09 -8.20 2.33
CA MET A 113 -9.48 -7.02 2.95
C MET A 113 -10.09 -5.71 2.45
N GLU A 114 -10.52 -5.64 1.19
CA GLU A 114 -11.25 -4.47 0.67
C GLU A 114 -12.61 -4.31 1.35
N VAL A 115 -13.34 -5.41 1.56
CA VAL A 115 -14.61 -5.39 2.32
C VAL A 115 -14.37 -4.93 3.76
N LEU A 116 -13.31 -5.43 4.41
CA LEU A 116 -12.94 -5.00 5.75
C LEU A 116 -12.58 -3.51 5.79
N ARG A 117 -11.79 -3.02 4.84
CA ARG A 117 -11.43 -1.61 4.66
C ARG A 117 -12.67 -0.74 4.58
N ASP A 118 -13.58 -1.04 3.66
CA ASP A 118 -14.75 -0.19 3.43
C ASP A 118 -15.65 -0.13 4.66
N ARG A 119 -15.76 -1.25 5.39
CA ARG A 119 -16.48 -1.31 6.66
C ARG A 119 -15.82 -0.51 7.77
N VAL A 120 -14.50 -0.56 7.90
CA VAL A 120 -13.75 0.20 8.92
C VAL A 120 -13.81 1.69 8.63
N MET A 121 -13.58 2.10 7.38
CA MET A 121 -13.60 3.52 6.99
C MET A 121 -14.97 4.14 7.18
N ARG A 122 -16.04 3.43 6.82
CA ARG A 122 -17.41 3.90 7.06
C ARG A 122 -17.69 4.18 8.54
N ARG A 123 -17.18 3.32 9.44
CA ARG A 123 -17.31 3.54 10.89
C ARG A 123 -16.51 4.76 11.36
N ILE A 124 -15.28 4.92 10.87
CA ILE A 124 -14.44 6.09 11.19
C ILE A 124 -15.15 7.39 10.75
N ASP A 125 -15.78 7.39 9.57
CA ASP A 125 -16.55 8.54 9.07
C ASP A 125 -17.81 8.80 9.92
N GLU A 126 -18.57 7.75 10.28
CA GLU A 126 -19.76 7.82 11.15
C GLU A 126 -19.41 8.38 12.55
N ASP A 127 -18.29 7.95 13.14
CA ASP A 127 -17.80 8.43 14.43
C ASP A 127 -17.32 9.89 14.36
N ALA A 128 -16.65 10.27 13.27
CA ALA A 128 -16.17 11.63 13.06
C ALA A 128 -17.30 12.65 12.89
N VAL A 129 -18.41 12.25 12.25
CA VAL A 129 -19.63 13.07 12.12
C VAL A 129 -20.33 13.22 13.47
N SER A 130 -20.38 12.15 14.25
CA SER A 130 -21.02 12.15 15.59
C SER A 130 -20.28 13.03 16.60
N ALA A 131 -18.95 13.16 16.48
CA ALA A 131 -18.13 13.99 17.37
C ALA A 131 -18.19 15.51 17.07
N HIS A 132 -18.66 15.93 15.89
CA HIS A 132 -18.76 17.35 15.50
C HIS A 132 -20.20 17.90 15.56
N GLY A 133 -21.17 17.08 15.96
CA GLY A 133 -22.58 17.45 16.06
C GLY A 133 -23.13 17.57 17.48
N GLY A 134 -22.27 17.73 18.49
CA GLY A 134 -22.63 17.86 19.91
C GLY A 134 -22.42 19.26 20.47
#